data_AF-A0A531M561-F1
#
_entry.id   AF-A0A531M561-F1
#
_cell.length_a   1.000
_cell.length_b   1.000
_cell.length_c   1.000
_cell.angle_alpha   90.00
_cell.angle_beta   90.00
_cell.angle_gamma   90.00
#
_symmetry.space_group_name_H-M   'P 1'
#
loop_
_entity.id
_entity.type
_entity.pdbx_description
1 polymer ?
#
loop_
_entity_poly.entity_id
_entity_poly.type
_entity_poly.pdbx_seq_one_letter_code
_entity_poly.pdbx_strand_id
1 'polypeptide(L)'
;AFYKGAITDAIVKASGAKGGILAKGDFEQYAVRELKPVTCSYRGYEIISSPPPSSGGVIICEILNVLEGYPLSYLGAGSAETVHVMVEAMRHAYVDRNSALGDPDFVDNPVSKLLDKNYAKDIRDKIDPFRAGVSQDLMPKGFGESKETTHYSIIDKDG
;
A
#
# COMPACT_ATOMS: atom_id res chain seq x y z
N ALA A 1 20.33 15.39 20.50
CA ALA A 1 21.20 14.19 20.51
C ALA A 1 21.19 13.44 19.18
N PHE A 2 20.02 13.05 18.64
CA PHE A 2 19.94 12.15 17.47
C PHE A 2 20.20 12.81 16.10
N TYR A 3 19.60 13.96 15.80
CA TYR A 3 19.66 14.59 14.46
C TYR A 3 20.78 15.63 14.28
N LYS A 4 21.35 16.14 15.39
CA LYS A 4 22.34 17.24 15.38
C LYS A 4 23.51 17.00 16.34
N GLY A 5 23.77 15.75 16.72
CA GLY A 5 24.66 15.45 17.84
C GLY A 5 25.54 14.23 17.63
N ALA A 6 26.17 13.75 18.71
CA ALA A 6 27.15 12.67 18.68
C ALA A 6 26.63 11.36 18.01
N ILE A 7 25.32 11.10 18.06
CA ILE A 7 24.71 9.95 17.38
C ILE A 7 24.76 10.13 15.85
N THR A 8 24.38 11.31 15.34
CA THR A 8 24.50 11.67 13.91
C THR A 8 25.93 11.48 13.43
N ASP A 9 26.89 11.99 14.21
CA ASP A 9 28.31 11.94 13.88
C ASP A 9 28.82 10.49 13.78
N ALA A 10 28.38 9.63 14.68
CA ALA A 10 28.70 8.21 14.65
C ALA A 10 28.10 7.51 13.41
N ILE A 11 26.84 7.81 13.06
CA ILE A 11 26.17 7.24 11.88
C ILE A 11 26.85 7.70 10.59
N VAL A 12 27.12 8.99 10.43
CA VAL A 12 27.79 9.56 9.24
C VAL A 12 29.18 8.97 9.08
N LYS A 13 29.95 8.86 10.17
CA LYS A 13 31.26 8.21 10.15
C LYS A 13 31.17 6.75 9.72
N ALA A 14 30.22 6.00 10.26
CA ALA A 14 30.03 4.59 9.91
C ALA A 14 29.57 4.40 8.46
N SER A 15 28.66 5.25 7.97
CA SER A 15 28.20 5.28 6.58
C SER A 15 29.37 5.51 5.63
N GLY A 16 30.15 6.58 5.85
CA GLY A 16 31.31 6.90 5.01
C GLY A 16 32.38 5.80 5.03
N ALA A 17 32.65 5.18 6.18
CA ALA A 17 33.59 4.05 6.29
C ALA A 17 33.16 2.80 5.49
N LYS A 18 31.90 2.73 5.05
CA LYS A 18 31.33 1.65 4.23
C LYS A 18 30.93 2.12 2.82
N GLY A 19 31.35 3.31 2.40
CA GLY A 19 31.02 3.87 1.09
C GLY A 19 29.58 4.37 0.95
N GLY A 20 28.87 4.57 2.06
CA GLY A 20 27.55 5.19 2.09
C GLY A 20 27.60 6.70 1.90
N ILE A 21 26.44 7.28 1.65
CA ILE A 21 26.28 8.69 1.20
C ILE A 21 25.69 9.62 2.26
N LEU A 22 25.43 9.12 3.48
CA LEU A 22 24.75 9.89 4.51
C LEU A 22 25.66 11.02 5.02
N ALA A 23 25.17 12.25 4.95
CA ALA A 23 25.83 13.46 5.45
C ALA A 23 25.07 14.04 6.65
N LYS A 24 25.75 14.86 7.48
CA LYS A 24 25.09 15.52 8.62
C LYS A 24 23.91 16.39 8.18
N GLY A 25 24.03 17.05 7.02
CA GLY A 25 22.97 17.86 6.43
C GLY A 25 21.67 17.09 6.20
N ASP A 26 21.73 15.80 5.81
CA ASP A 26 20.55 14.97 5.59
C ASP A 26 19.72 14.79 6.87
N PHE A 27 20.40 14.65 8.02
CA PHE A 27 19.74 14.52 9.32
C PHE A 27 19.23 15.86 9.84
N GLU A 28 19.95 16.94 9.60
CA GLU A 28 19.56 18.29 10.03
C GLU A 28 18.34 18.82 9.28
N GLN A 29 18.19 18.42 8.01
CA GLN A 29 17.10 18.81 7.14
C GLN A 29 15.90 17.86 7.21
N TYR A 30 16.06 16.67 7.79
CA TYR A 30 14.96 15.73 7.96
C TYR A 30 13.86 16.30 8.84
N ALA A 31 12.64 16.28 8.32
CA ALA A 31 11.43 16.62 9.05
C ALA A 31 10.34 15.58 8.76
N VAL A 32 9.54 15.27 9.79
CA VAL A 32 8.37 14.41 9.63
C VAL A 32 7.25 15.17 8.91
N ARG A 33 6.51 14.45 8.08
CA ARG A 33 5.34 14.97 7.37
C ARG A 33 4.08 14.42 8.01
N GLU A 34 3.10 15.28 8.23
CA GLU A 34 1.74 14.87 8.58
C GLU A 34 0.91 14.92 7.30
N LEU A 35 0.40 13.75 6.89
CA LEU A 35 -0.33 13.59 5.64
C LEU A 35 -1.74 13.12 5.97
N LYS A 36 -2.73 13.68 5.24
CA LYS A 36 -4.12 13.25 5.37
C LYS A 36 -4.22 11.75 5.02
N PRO A 37 -4.90 10.93 5.83
CA PRO A 37 -5.02 9.51 5.53
C PRO A 37 -5.83 9.25 4.27
N VAL A 38 -5.57 8.10 3.65
CA VAL A 38 -6.44 7.53 2.63
C VAL A 38 -7.66 6.94 3.32
N THR A 39 -8.84 7.20 2.75
CA THR A 39 -10.12 6.74 3.29
C THR A 39 -10.95 6.08 2.20
N CYS A 40 -11.64 4.99 2.54
CA CYS A 40 -12.60 4.33 1.67
C CYS A 40 -13.73 3.69 2.48
N SER A 41 -14.84 3.39 1.83
CA SER A 41 -15.97 2.68 2.46
C SER A 41 -15.94 1.20 2.08
N TYR A 42 -16.28 0.32 3.00
CA TYR A 42 -16.55 -1.09 2.69
C TYR A 42 -17.74 -1.60 3.48
N ARG A 43 -18.85 -1.88 2.81
CA ARG A 43 -20.05 -2.51 3.41
C ARG A 43 -20.56 -1.80 4.67
N GLY A 44 -20.59 -0.47 4.65
CA GLY A 44 -21.07 0.36 5.76
C GLY A 44 -20.00 0.77 6.78
N TYR A 45 -18.76 0.28 6.65
CA TYR A 45 -17.62 0.71 7.47
C TYR A 45 -16.77 1.73 6.73
N GLU A 46 -16.21 2.70 7.47
CA GLU A 46 -15.13 3.56 6.99
C GLU A 46 -13.79 2.91 7.31
N ILE A 47 -12.91 2.85 6.32
CA ILE A 47 -11.57 2.30 6.41
C ILE A 47 -10.60 3.46 6.24
N ILE A 48 -9.73 3.65 7.23
CA ILE A 48 -8.72 4.71 7.28
C ILE A 48 -7.34 4.05 7.25
N SER A 49 -6.47 4.50 6.35
CA SER A 49 -5.14 3.91 6.19
C SER A 49 -4.09 4.91 5.70
N SER A 50 -2.85 4.47 5.63
CA SER A 50 -1.70 5.31 5.27
C SER A 50 -1.77 5.80 3.81
N PRO A 51 -1.50 7.09 3.54
CA PRO A 51 -1.37 7.62 2.19
C PRO A 51 0.00 7.32 1.57
N PRO A 52 0.18 7.58 0.25
CA PRO A 52 1.52 7.71 -0.35
C PRO A 52 2.41 8.62 0.51
N PRO A 53 3.69 8.29 0.74
CA PRO A 53 4.52 7.33 0.01
C PRO A 53 4.27 5.84 0.34
N SER A 54 3.44 5.52 1.33
CA SER A 54 3.00 4.14 1.53
C SER A 54 1.98 3.75 0.47
N SER A 55 2.21 2.63 -0.22
CA SER A 55 1.23 2.08 -1.16
C SER A 55 0.12 1.27 -0.47
N GLY A 56 0.32 0.85 0.79
CA GLY A 56 -0.55 -0.11 1.45
C GLY A 56 -2.00 0.32 1.56
N GLY A 57 -2.26 1.56 2.01
CA GLY A 57 -3.62 2.03 2.23
C GLY A 57 -4.44 2.16 0.95
N VAL A 58 -3.82 2.65 -0.12
CA VAL A 58 -4.44 2.77 -1.45
C VAL A 58 -4.85 1.39 -1.98
N ILE A 59 -3.93 0.42 -1.92
CA ILE A 59 -4.16 -0.94 -2.46
C ILE A 59 -5.18 -1.72 -1.63
N ILE A 60 -5.18 -1.57 -0.31
CA ILE A 60 -6.23 -2.16 0.54
C ILE A 60 -7.60 -1.60 0.14
N CYS A 61 -7.72 -0.28 -0.05
CA CYS A 61 -8.97 0.34 -0.45
C CYS A 61 -9.45 -0.10 -1.83
N GLU A 62 -8.54 -0.18 -2.81
CA GLU A 62 -8.86 -0.69 -4.15
C GLU A 62 -9.37 -2.14 -4.10
N ILE A 63 -8.65 -3.03 -3.40
CA ILE A 63 -9.05 -4.44 -3.24
C ILE A 63 -10.44 -4.53 -2.59
N LEU A 64 -10.69 -3.76 -1.53
CA LEU A 64 -11.99 -3.74 -0.85
C LEU A 64 -13.11 -3.23 -1.77
N ASN A 65 -12.86 -2.18 -2.56
CA ASN A 65 -13.81 -1.69 -3.54
C ASN A 65 -14.14 -2.73 -4.62
N VAL A 66 -13.16 -3.52 -5.08
CA VAL A 66 -13.39 -4.65 -6.00
C VAL A 66 -14.25 -5.71 -5.32
N LEU A 67 -13.86 -6.12 -4.10
CA LEU A 67 -14.52 -7.17 -3.34
C LEU A 67 -15.93 -6.82 -2.87
N GLU A 68 -16.27 -5.53 -2.75
CA GLU A 68 -17.59 -5.06 -2.33
C GLU A 68 -18.72 -5.58 -3.24
N GLY A 69 -18.41 -5.79 -4.53
CA GLY A 69 -19.36 -6.32 -5.52
C GLY A 69 -19.65 -7.82 -5.42
N TYR A 70 -18.94 -8.58 -4.58
CA TYR A 70 -19.15 -10.02 -4.42
C TYR A 70 -19.85 -10.36 -3.10
N PRO A 71 -20.73 -11.36 -3.05
CA PRO A 71 -21.42 -11.76 -1.82
C PRO A 71 -20.55 -12.69 -0.95
N LEU A 72 -19.40 -12.21 -0.47
CA LEU A 72 -18.39 -13.05 0.22
C LEU A 72 -18.94 -13.82 1.43
N SER A 73 -19.89 -13.24 2.17
CA SER A 73 -20.54 -13.92 3.30
C SER A 73 -21.33 -15.15 2.87
N TYR A 74 -21.90 -15.14 1.67
CA TYR A 74 -22.61 -16.27 1.08
C TYR A 74 -21.66 -17.29 0.44
N LEU A 75 -20.58 -16.82 -0.19
CA LEU A 75 -19.56 -17.69 -0.77
C LEU A 75 -18.79 -18.49 0.29
N GLY A 76 -18.71 -17.99 1.52
CA GLY A 76 -18.09 -18.66 2.66
C GLY A 76 -16.59 -18.41 2.77
N ALA A 77 -16.10 -18.26 4.00
CA ALA A 77 -14.69 -18.01 4.25
C ALA A 77 -13.84 -19.23 3.84
N GLY A 78 -12.80 -18.99 3.03
CA GLY A 78 -11.88 -20.04 2.57
C GLY A 78 -12.42 -20.96 1.47
N SER A 79 -13.63 -20.71 0.94
CA SER A 79 -14.11 -21.42 -0.26
C SER A 79 -13.27 -21.07 -1.49
N ALA A 80 -13.32 -21.94 -2.50
CA ALA A 80 -12.59 -21.74 -3.74
C ALA A 80 -13.03 -20.43 -4.42
N GLU A 81 -14.33 -20.13 -4.39
CA GLU A 81 -14.91 -18.91 -4.95
C GLU A 81 -14.46 -17.65 -4.22
N THR A 82 -14.43 -17.67 -2.89
CA THR A 82 -13.93 -16.53 -2.09
C THR A 82 -12.44 -16.30 -2.34
N VAL A 83 -11.64 -17.37 -2.31
CA VAL A 83 -10.20 -17.28 -2.57
C VAL A 83 -9.94 -16.80 -3.99
N HIS A 84 -10.70 -17.28 -4.97
CA HIS A 84 -10.59 -16.85 -6.37
C HIS A 84 -10.78 -15.34 -6.49
N VAL A 85 -11.91 -14.80 -6.05
CA VAL A 85 -12.17 -13.35 -6.20
C VAL A 85 -11.19 -12.50 -5.39
N MET A 86 -10.70 -12.98 -4.25
CA MET A 86 -9.66 -12.29 -3.47
C MET A 86 -8.32 -12.26 -4.22
N VAL A 87 -7.88 -13.39 -4.77
CA VAL A 87 -6.63 -13.48 -5.54
C VAL A 87 -6.69 -12.63 -6.80
N GLU A 88 -7.80 -12.66 -7.53
CA GLU A 88 -7.98 -11.83 -8.73
C GLU A 88 -8.00 -10.34 -8.38
N ALA A 89 -8.73 -9.93 -7.34
CA ALA A 89 -8.72 -8.54 -6.87
C ALA A 89 -7.32 -8.08 -6.44
N MET A 90 -6.59 -8.89 -5.68
CA MET A 90 -5.20 -8.61 -5.32
C MET A 90 -4.30 -8.53 -6.55
N ARG A 91 -4.45 -9.43 -7.53
CA ARG A 91 -3.63 -9.42 -8.74
C ARG A 91 -3.76 -8.08 -9.48
N HIS A 92 -4.97 -7.58 -9.67
CA HIS A 92 -5.20 -6.30 -10.33
C HIS A 92 -4.63 -5.12 -9.52
N ALA A 93 -4.91 -5.06 -8.23
CA ALA A 93 -4.42 -3.96 -7.40
C ALA A 93 -2.88 -3.94 -7.28
N TYR A 94 -2.22 -5.11 -7.24
CA TYR A 94 -0.75 -5.15 -7.23
C TYR A 94 -0.11 -4.75 -8.57
N VAL A 95 -0.83 -4.88 -9.69
CA VAL A 95 -0.38 -4.34 -10.98
C VAL A 95 -0.42 -2.81 -10.95
N ASP A 96 -1.50 -2.24 -10.43
CA ASP A 96 -1.65 -0.79 -10.29
C ASP A 96 -0.65 -0.22 -9.28
N ARG A 97 -0.43 -0.89 -8.15
CA ARG A 97 0.63 -0.58 -7.17
C ARG A 97 1.99 -0.38 -7.84
N ASN A 98 2.37 -1.39 -8.60
CA ASN A 98 3.72 -1.53 -9.16
C ASN A 98 3.96 -0.61 -10.35
N SER A 99 2.90 -0.09 -10.97
CA SER A 99 2.98 0.77 -12.14
C SER A 99 2.75 2.26 -11.85
N ALA A 100 2.06 2.59 -10.75
CA ALA A 100 1.53 3.94 -10.57
C ALA A 100 1.80 4.60 -9.20
N LEU A 101 2.28 3.88 -8.19
CA LEU A 101 2.47 4.44 -6.84
C LEU A 101 3.94 4.75 -6.52
N GLY A 102 4.18 5.90 -5.89
CA GLY A 102 5.49 6.36 -5.44
C GLY A 102 5.41 7.53 -4.45
N ASP A 103 6.54 8.16 -4.15
CA ASP A 103 6.55 9.32 -3.24
C ASP A 103 5.82 10.51 -3.88
N PRO A 104 4.77 11.06 -3.24
CA PRO A 104 3.97 12.15 -3.80
C PRO A 104 4.75 13.45 -4.04
N ASP A 105 5.93 13.63 -3.44
CA ASP A 105 6.79 14.78 -3.74
C ASP A 105 7.49 14.66 -5.11
N PHE A 106 7.50 13.47 -5.71
CA PHE A 106 8.26 13.16 -6.93
C PHE A 106 7.40 12.62 -8.08
N VAL A 107 6.24 12.02 -7.79
CA VAL A 107 5.34 11.45 -8.80
C VAL A 107 3.88 11.79 -8.51
N ASP A 108 3.09 11.90 -9.58
CA ASP A 108 1.64 12.02 -9.46
C ASP A 108 1.01 10.64 -9.26
N ASN A 109 0.34 10.45 -8.13
CA ASN A 109 -0.27 9.19 -7.75
C ASN A 109 -1.76 9.23 -8.14
N PRO A 110 -2.29 8.29 -8.96
CA PRO A 110 -3.69 8.32 -9.41
C PRO A 110 -4.67 7.81 -8.33
N VAL A 111 -4.52 8.27 -7.08
CA VAL A 111 -5.29 7.82 -5.91
C VAL A 111 -6.79 7.91 -6.16
N SER A 112 -7.28 9.03 -6.68
CA SER A 112 -8.71 9.22 -6.96
C SER A 112 -9.27 8.18 -7.92
N LYS A 113 -8.49 7.74 -8.92
CA LYS A 113 -8.90 6.69 -9.86
C LYS A 113 -8.91 5.32 -9.19
N LEU A 114 -7.85 4.97 -8.46
CA LEU A 114 -7.74 3.65 -7.83
C LEU A 114 -8.79 3.44 -6.71
N LEU A 115 -9.28 4.53 -6.13
CA LEU A 115 -10.35 4.51 -5.13
C LEU A 115 -11.76 4.65 -5.74
N ASP A 116 -11.88 4.85 -7.05
CA ASP A 116 -13.17 5.02 -7.72
C ASP A 116 -13.93 3.68 -7.82
N LYS A 117 -15.21 3.67 -7.43
CA LYS A 117 -16.03 2.44 -7.45
C LYS A 117 -16.37 1.97 -8.86
N ASN A 118 -16.39 2.86 -9.85
CA ASN A 118 -16.55 2.49 -11.26
C ASN A 118 -15.27 1.83 -11.77
N TYR A 119 -14.09 2.33 -11.39
CA TYR A 119 -12.84 1.65 -11.72
C TYR A 119 -12.79 0.24 -11.12
N ALA A 120 -13.20 0.08 -9.87
CA ALA A 120 -13.34 -1.25 -9.26
C ALA A 120 -14.36 -2.14 -10.00
N LYS A 121 -15.41 -1.55 -10.60
CA LYS A 121 -16.34 -2.28 -11.48
C LYS A 121 -15.64 -2.75 -12.75
N ASP A 122 -14.85 -1.89 -13.40
CA ASP A 122 -14.11 -2.24 -14.61
C ASP A 122 -13.12 -3.39 -14.35
N ILE A 123 -12.54 -3.45 -13.14
CA ILE A 123 -11.73 -4.59 -12.71
C ILE A 123 -12.60 -5.85 -12.60
N ARG A 124 -13.74 -5.80 -11.89
CA ARG A 124 -14.66 -6.95 -11.77
C ARG A 124 -15.11 -7.50 -13.11
N ASP A 125 -15.38 -6.63 -14.08
CA ASP A 125 -15.83 -7.01 -15.42
C ASP A 125 -14.75 -7.81 -16.18
N LYS A 126 -13.49 -7.75 -15.77
CA LYS A 126 -12.36 -8.52 -16.34
C LYS A 126 -12.08 -9.83 -15.60
N ILE A 127 -12.67 -10.04 -14.43
CA ILE A 127 -12.45 -11.24 -13.63
C ILE A 127 -13.33 -12.36 -14.19
N ASP A 128 -12.70 -13.39 -14.77
CA ASP A 128 -13.38 -14.61 -15.17
C ASP A 128 -13.74 -15.41 -13.90
N PRO A 129 -15.02 -15.78 -13.69
CA PRO A 129 -15.44 -16.47 -12.46
C PRO A 129 -14.93 -17.91 -12.34
N PHE A 130 -14.48 -18.54 -13.43
CA PHE A 130 -14.07 -19.94 -13.47
C PHE A 130 -12.61 -20.15 -13.89
N ARG A 131 -11.90 -19.08 -14.23
CA ARG A 131 -10.51 -19.15 -14.68
C ARG A 131 -9.67 -18.06 -14.03
N ALA A 132 -8.55 -18.46 -13.44
CA ALA A 132 -7.57 -17.51 -12.95
C ALA A 132 -6.95 -16.70 -14.10
N GLY A 133 -6.85 -15.38 -13.93
CA GLY A 133 -6.06 -14.55 -14.83
C GLY A 133 -4.57 -14.92 -14.86
N VAL A 134 -3.90 -14.52 -15.94
CA VAL A 134 -2.47 -14.78 -16.14
C VAL A 134 -1.70 -13.51 -15.81
N SER A 135 -0.93 -13.51 -14.71
CA SER A 135 -0.21 -12.30 -14.26
C SER A 135 0.77 -11.72 -15.30
N GLN A 136 1.32 -12.55 -16.19
CA GLN A 136 2.23 -12.09 -17.25
C GLN A 136 1.56 -11.13 -18.23
N ASP A 137 0.27 -11.36 -18.51
CA ASP A 137 -0.52 -10.51 -19.41
C ASP A 137 -0.79 -9.12 -18.78
N LEU A 138 -0.56 -8.99 -17.47
CA LEU A 138 -0.75 -7.75 -16.71
C LEU A 138 0.58 -7.00 -16.43
N MET A 139 1.69 -7.39 -17.08
CA MET A 139 3.00 -6.70 -17.01
C MET A 139 3.50 -6.39 -15.59
N PRO A 140 3.89 -7.39 -14.77
CA PRO A 140 4.33 -7.16 -13.40
C PRO A 140 5.68 -6.43 -13.37
N LYS A 141 5.70 -5.17 -12.91
CA LYS A 141 6.92 -4.39 -12.66
C LYS A 141 7.20 -4.27 -11.15
N GLY A 142 7.62 -5.35 -10.50
CA GLY A 142 7.92 -5.34 -9.06
C GLY A 142 9.42 -5.43 -8.78
N PHE A 143 9.89 -4.70 -7.77
CA PHE A 143 11.18 -4.95 -7.13
C PHE A 143 10.95 -5.75 -5.83
N GLY A 144 11.95 -6.50 -5.39
CA GLY A 144 11.90 -7.22 -4.11
C GLY A 144 11.94 -6.24 -2.94
N GLU A 145 11.03 -6.42 -1.99
CA GLU A 145 10.97 -5.66 -0.73
C GLU A 145 11.34 -6.56 0.46
N SER A 146 11.85 -5.96 1.54
CA SER A 146 12.10 -6.68 2.79
C SER A 146 10.76 -7.12 3.42
N LYS A 147 10.76 -8.28 4.08
CA LYS A 147 9.57 -8.86 4.71
C LYS A 147 9.42 -8.53 6.18
N GLU A 148 10.43 -7.90 6.77
CA GLU A 148 10.57 -7.79 8.23
C GLU A 148 10.15 -6.41 8.70
N THR A 149 9.10 -6.35 9.51
CA THR A 149 8.63 -5.15 10.21
C THR A 149 7.92 -5.56 11.50
N THR A 150 7.60 -4.59 12.36
CA THR A 150 6.79 -4.81 13.56
C THR A 150 5.52 -3.97 13.49
N HIS A 151 4.41 -4.52 13.99
CA HIS A 151 3.14 -3.82 14.12
C HIS A 151 2.62 -4.00 15.55
N TYR A 152 2.17 -2.92 16.17
CA TYR A 152 1.52 -2.92 17.46
C TYR A 152 0.33 -1.96 17.43
N SER A 153 -0.68 -2.23 18.26
CA SER A 153 -1.89 -1.42 18.40
C SER A 153 -2.11 -1.13 19.87
N ILE A 154 -2.51 0.10 20.20
CA ILE A 154 -2.79 0.57 21.56
C ILE A 154 -4.16 1.25 21.52
N ILE A 155 -5.03 0.90 22.45
CA ILE A 155 -6.33 1.56 22.69
C ILE A 155 -6.34 1.92 24.16
N ASP A 156 -6.62 3.18 24.47
CA ASP A 156 -6.76 3.64 25.85
C ASP A 156 -8.24 3.89 26.22
N LYS A 157 -8.47 4.42 27.43
CA LYS A 157 -9.82 4.61 27.97
C LYS A 157 -10.60 5.76 27.32
N ASP A 158 -9.92 6.66 26.61
CA ASP A 158 -10.50 7.87 26.03
C ASP A 158 -10.95 7.68 24.57
N GLY A 159 -10.64 6.51 23.98
CA GLY A 159 -10.97 6.15 22.60
C GLY A 159 -9.86 6.49 21.63
#